data_AF-A0A3D3GH36-F1
#
_entry.id   AF-A0A3D3GH36-F1
#
_cell.length_a   1.000
_cell.length_b   1.000
_cell.length_c   1.000
_cell.angle_alpha   90.00
_cell.angle_beta   90.00
_cell.angle_gamma   90.00
#
_symmetry.space_group_name_H-M   'P 1'
#
loop_
_entity.id
_entity.type
_entity.pdbx_description
1 polymer ?
#
loop_
_entity_poly.entity_id
_entity_poly.type
_entity_poly.pdbx_seq_one_letter_code
_entity_poly.pdbx_strand_id
1 'polypeptide(L)'
;MSVITRFKIIASLILATVMTAGVYSWDLSRSLEHQNNEALQWARQIAVQAEGLAIDGRSQGKPDPAGWAIGFLSQAVEPRTMKISKYQRAPGGPIETFRAENRILDYGKVAQPENGEGFRVRINLGYRGFLGSNSEFGNDLSVFILFSIFFICLYLFAPSVLPKPKERTAVGPEYGEWLTESKVAITQLGGALRDLVKDAHGLATHTVQTREELIYLREHLYDVRATVKSLRLAVCSQAEQMEQASAGEGAGLKLNGFRLFEEQLSDIEVMLDPLCSDGKGGEGTRIFPDLARKFNADVTVLKTSVIAHLGLMQKLKEQLENQNDSGQSEKKTA
;
A
#
# COMPACT_ATOMS: atom_id res chain seq x y z
N MET A 1 -25.82 44.77 30.32
CA MET A 1 -26.08 43.32 30.28
C MET A 1 -26.72 42.91 31.61
N SER A 2 -27.88 42.25 31.62
CA SER A 2 -28.56 41.91 32.88
C SER A 2 -27.83 40.81 33.65
N VAL A 3 -28.02 40.76 34.98
CA VAL A 3 -27.49 39.70 35.85
C VAL A 3 -27.93 38.32 35.36
N ILE A 4 -29.18 38.21 34.91
CA ILE A 4 -29.76 36.98 34.36
C ILE A 4 -29.01 36.52 33.10
N THR A 5 -28.65 37.44 32.20
CA THR A 5 -27.88 37.10 31.00
C THR A 5 -26.49 36.57 31.36
N ARG A 6 -25.79 37.20 32.31
CA ARG A 6 -24.47 36.73 32.76
C ARG A 6 -24.54 35.32 33.37
N PHE A 7 -25.56 35.07 34.19
CA PHE A 7 -25.77 33.76 34.80
C PHE A 7 -26.01 32.65 33.74
N LYS A 8 -26.85 32.91 32.73
CA LYS A 8 -27.11 31.96 31.64
C LYS A 8 -25.83 31.60 30.87
N ILE A 9 -24.97 32.58 30.61
CA ILE A 9 -23.70 32.37 29.90
C ILE A 9 -22.79 31.47 30.74
N ILE A 10 -22.59 31.81 32.02
CA ILE A 10 -21.74 31.02 32.92
C ILE A 10 -22.26 29.59 33.04
N ALA A 11 -23.57 29.41 33.23
CA ALA A 11 -24.18 28.08 33.31
C ALA A 11 -23.99 27.27 32.02
N SER A 12 -24.17 27.89 30.84
CA SER A 12 -23.94 27.21 29.56
C SER A 12 -22.47 26.82 29.34
N LEU A 13 -21.53 27.66 29.77
CA LEU A 13 -20.10 27.40 29.65
C LEU A 13 -19.66 26.24 30.56
N ILE A 14 -20.17 26.22 31.80
CA ILE A 14 -19.93 25.12 32.74
C ILE A 14 -20.50 23.82 32.18
N LEU A 15 -21.75 23.82 31.71
CA LEU A 15 -22.38 22.63 31.12
C LEU A 15 -21.60 22.11 29.91
N ALA A 16 -21.20 23.00 29.00
CA ALA A 16 -20.40 22.65 27.84
C ALA A 16 -19.04 22.04 28.23
N THR A 17 -18.38 22.62 29.24
CA THR A 17 -17.09 22.12 29.74
C THR A 17 -17.23 20.73 30.36
N VAL A 18 -18.26 20.50 31.18
CA VAL A 18 -18.54 19.20 31.81
C VAL A 18 -18.88 18.15 30.76
N MET A 19 -19.74 18.47 29.79
CA MET A 19 -20.10 17.55 28.70
C MET A 19 -18.90 17.20 27.84
N THR A 20 -18.06 18.19 27.49
CA THR A 20 -16.85 17.97 26.69
C THR A 20 -15.85 17.09 27.43
N ALA A 21 -15.64 17.35 28.73
CA ALA A 21 -14.76 16.53 29.57
C ALA A 21 -15.29 15.08 29.71
N GLY A 22 -16.61 14.93 29.89
CA GLY A 22 -17.27 13.63 29.95
C GLY A 22 -17.07 12.83 28.67
N VAL A 23 -17.40 13.42 27.51
CA VAL A 23 -17.20 12.80 26.19
C VAL A 23 -15.73 12.44 25.97
N TYR A 24 -14.81 13.35 26.29
CA TYR A 24 -13.37 13.10 26.14
C TYR A 24 -12.88 11.94 27.01
N SER A 25 -13.31 11.87 28.27
CA SER A 25 -12.93 10.77 29.18
C SER A 25 -13.46 9.41 28.73
N TRP A 26 -14.68 9.40 28.18
CA TRP A 26 -15.32 8.20 27.66
C TRP A 26 -14.65 7.73 26.37
N ASP A 27 -14.38 8.65 25.44
CA ASP A 27 -13.66 8.36 24.20
C ASP A 27 -12.24 7.89 24.47
N LEU A 28 -11.52 8.52 25.40
CA LEU A 28 -10.17 8.11 25.79
C LEU A 28 -10.15 6.65 26.29
N SER A 29 -11.13 6.26 27.11
CA SER A 29 -11.18 4.91 27.67
C SER A 29 -11.44 3.86 26.58
N ARG A 30 -12.37 4.13 25.66
CA ARG A 30 -12.69 3.21 24.56
C ARG A 30 -11.63 3.14 23.47
N SER A 31 -11.09 4.29 23.08
CA SER A 31 -10.07 4.39 22.04
C SER A 31 -8.79 3.67 22.45
N LEU A 32 -8.36 3.78 23.71
CA LEU A 32 -7.19 3.06 24.21
C LEU A 32 -7.35 1.55 24.11
N GLU A 33 -8.51 1.01 24.49
CA GLU A 33 -8.77 -0.44 24.40
C GLU A 33 -8.78 -0.91 22.94
N HIS A 34 -9.46 -0.19 22.06
CA HIS A 34 -9.53 -0.53 20.64
C HIS A 34 -8.15 -0.44 19.97
N GLN A 35 -7.41 0.66 20.18
CA GLN A 35 -6.07 0.84 19.64
C GLN A 35 -5.09 -0.20 20.16
N ASN A 36 -5.16 -0.56 21.45
CA ASN A 36 -4.30 -1.60 22.01
C ASN A 36 -4.59 -2.96 21.35
N ASN A 37 -5.86 -3.29 21.15
CA ASN A 37 -6.25 -4.55 20.50
C ASN A 37 -5.82 -4.59 19.03
N GLU A 38 -6.08 -3.52 18.26
CA GLU A 38 -5.66 -3.43 16.86
C GLU A 38 -4.13 -3.47 16.71
N ALA A 39 -3.43 -2.69 17.51
CA ALA A 39 -1.97 -2.67 17.48
C ALA A 39 -1.37 -4.01 17.91
N LEU A 40 -2.01 -4.74 18.84
CA LEU A 40 -1.58 -6.08 19.21
C LEU A 40 -1.75 -7.05 18.03
N GLN A 41 -2.84 -6.96 17.28
CA GLN A 41 -3.03 -7.78 16.07
C GLN A 41 -2.00 -7.44 15.00
N TRP A 42 -1.71 -6.16 14.77
CA TRP A 42 -0.65 -5.75 13.84
C TRP A 42 0.72 -6.24 14.29
N ALA A 43 1.07 -6.06 15.58
CA ALA A 43 2.34 -6.51 16.12
C ALA A 43 2.53 -8.04 15.96
N ARG A 44 1.46 -8.82 16.15
CA ARG A 44 1.46 -10.27 15.91
C ARG A 44 1.68 -10.61 14.44
N GLN A 45 0.95 -9.96 13.52
CA GLN A 45 1.11 -10.17 12.08
C GLN A 45 2.55 -9.90 11.62
N ILE A 46 3.11 -8.78 12.06
CA ILE A 46 4.49 -8.38 11.73
C ILE A 46 5.51 -9.34 12.33
N ALA A 47 5.31 -9.79 13.58
CA ALA A 47 6.20 -10.78 14.19
C ALA A 47 6.15 -12.13 13.47
N VAL A 48 4.97 -12.58 13.00
CA VAL A 48 4.82 -13.80 12.19
C VAL A 48 5.50 -13.66 10.82
N GLN A 49 5.37 -12.50 10.17
CA GLN A 49 6.09 -12.23 8.91
C GLN A 49 7.61 -12.21 9.12
N ALA A 50 8.09 -11.56 10.19
CA ALA A 50 9.50 -11.55 10.55
C ALA A 50 10.03 -12.95 10.85
N GLU A 51 9.22 -13.80 11.49
CA GLU A 51 9.53 -15.21 11.73
C GLU A 51 9.63 -16.00 10.44
N GLY A 52 8.66 -15.87 9.52
CA GLY A 52 8.72 -16.50 8.20
C GLY A 52 9.95 -16.09 7.41
N LEU A 53 10.29 -14.79 7.41
CA LEU A 53 11.50 -14.27 6.79
C LEU A 53 12.77 -14.79 7.46
N ALA A 54 12.79 -14.94 8.78
CA ALA A 54 13.95 -15.49 9.47
C ALA A 54 14.13 -17.00 9.17
N ILE A 55 13.05 -17.76 8.98
CA ILE A 55 13.11 -19.15 8.53
C ILE A 55 13.70 -19.22 7.11
N ASP A 56 13.25 -18.34 6.21
CA ASP A 56 13.79 -18.24 4.85
C ASP A 56 15.27 -17.81 4.84
N GLY A 57 15.63 -16.78 5.61
CA GLY A 57 17.02 -16.35 5.78
C GLY A 57 17.92 -17.47 6.33
N ARG A 58 17.39 -18.34 7.20
CA ARG A 58 18.12 -19.52 7.69
C ARG A 58 18.33 -20.55 6.58
N SER A 59 17.32 -20.82 5.75
CA SER A 59 17.43 -21.75 4.62
C SER A 59 18.48 -21.28 3.60
N GLN A 60 18.63 -19.97 3.44
CA GLN A 60 19.64 -19.32 2.60
C GLN A 60 21.03 -19.19 3.25
N GLY A 61 21.23 -19.71 4.47
CA GLY A 61 22.51 -19.64 5.19
C GLY A 61 22.91 -18.23 5.63
N LYS A 62 21.97 -17.33 5.90
CA LYS A 62 22.29 -16.00 6.47
C LYS A 62 22.84 -16.17 7.90
N PRO A 63 23.91 -15.42 8.28
CA PRO A 63 24.55 -15.58 9.58
C PRO A 63 23.68 -15.10 10.75
N ASP A 64 22.84 -14.08 10.54
CA ASP A 64 21.83 -13.62 11.50
C ASP A 64 20.47 -13.52 10.79
N PRO A 65 19.71 -14.63 10.69
CA PRO A 65 18.43 -14.63 9.99
C PRO A 65 17.40 -13.67 10.58
N ALA A 66 17.42 -13.50 11.91
CA ALA A 66 16.52 -12.57 12.60
C ALA A 66 16.89 -11.11 12.28
N GLY A 67 18.18 -10.76 12.38
CA GLY A 67 18.68 -9.44 11.98
C GLY A 67 18.42 -9.13 10.52
N TRP A 68 18.58 -10.11 9.63
CA TRP A 68 18.26 -9.98 8.20
C TRP A 68 16.78 -9.71 7.97
N ALA A 69 15.88 -10.45 8.62
CA ALA A 69 14.43 -10.23 8.51
C ALA A 69 14.02 -8.83 9.03
N ILE A 70 14.60 -8.37 10.14
CA ILE A 70 14.37 -7.02 10.67
C ILE A 70 14.88 -5.97 9.67
N GLY A 71 16.09 -6.16 9.12
CA GLY A 71 16.64 -5.31 8.08
C GLY A 71 15.76 -5.25 6.83
N PHE A 72 15.15 -6.37 6.46
CA PHE A 72 14.22 -6.44 5.34
C PHE A 72 12.94 -5.63 5.62
N LEU A 73 12.31 -5.83 6.78
CA LEU A 73 11.05 -5.15 7.14
C LEU A 73 11.24 -3.65 7.42
N SER A 74 12.40 -3.24 7.93
CA SER A 74 12.71 -1.84 8.23
C SER A 74 13.07 -0.98 7.02
N GLN A 75 13.24 -1.59 5.83
CA GLN A 75 13.52 -0.87 4.58
C GLN A 75 12.28 -0.23 3.96
N ALA A 76 11.08 -0.66 4.35
CA ALA A 76 9.85 -0.01 3.90
C ALA A 76 9.77 1.39 4.54
N VAL A 77 9.50 2.41 3.72
CA VAL A 77 9.13 3.74 4.21
C VAL A 77 7.74 3.61 4.84
N GLU A 78 7.70 3.18 6.10
CA GLU A 78 6.45 3.05 6.84
C GLU A 78 6.02 4.45 7.34
N PRO A 79 4.84 4.95 6.93
CA PRO A 79 4.31 6.21 7.45
C PRO A 79 3.91 6.12 8.93
N ARG A 80 3.97 4.92 9.53
CA ARG A 80 3.62 4.68 10.93
C ARG A 80 4.89 4.66 11.78
N THR A 81 4.81 5.19 13.00
CA THR A 81 5.86 5.09 14.01
C THR A 81 5.93 3.67 14.60
N MET A 82 6.31 2.69 13.77
CA MET A 82 6.62 1.34 14.17
C MET A 82 8.14 1.12 14.17
N LYS A 83 8.63 0.37 15.17
CA LYS A 83 10.03 -0.05 15.24
C LYS A 83 10.09 -1.54 15.55
N ILE A 84 10.73 -2.29 14.67
CA ILE A 84 11.03 -3.71 14.88
C ILE A 84 12.50 -3.82 15.30
N SER A 85 12.79 -4.67 16.30
CA SER A 85 14.13 -4.88 16.82
C SER A 85 14.32 -6.31 17.31
N LYS A 86 15.58 -6.73 17.47
CA LYS A 86 15.89 -8.06 18.01
C LYS A 86 15.48 -8.11 19.48
N TYR A 87 14.82 -9.20 19.86
CA TYR A 87 14.42 -9.48 21.22
C TYR A 87 15.23 -10.65 21.75
N GLN A 88 15.82 -10.48 22.93
CA GLN A 88 16.48 -11.56 23.63
C GLN A 88 15.87 -11.72 25.00
N ARG A 89 15.48 -12.94 25.29
CA ARG A 89 14.58 -13.26 26.37
C ARG A 89 15.28 -14.12 27.41
N ALA A 90 15.05 -13.82 28.69
CA ALA A 90 15.59 -14.62 29.79
C ALA A 90 15.04 -16.05 29.76
N PRO A 91 15.87 -17.08 30.03
CA PRO A 91 15.44 -18.48 30.01
C PRO A 91 14.18 -18.72 30.87
N GLY A 92 13.19 -19.45 30.33
CA GLY A 92 12.02 -19.92 31.09
C GLY A 92 10.82 -18.97 31.20
N GLY A 93 10.80 -17.81 30.54
CA GLY A 93 9.60 -16.95 30.55
C GLY A 93 8.49 -17.34 29.54
N PRO A 94 7.40 -16.55 29.43
CA PRO A 94 6.30 -16.72 28.43
C PRO A 94 6.67 -16.40 26.96
N ILE A 95 6.38 -17.29 26.00
CA ILE A 95 6.75 -17.16 24.56
C ILE A 95 6.39 -15.78 23.96
N GLU A 96 5.24 -15.24 24.36
CA GLU A 96 4.80 -13.90 24.00
C GLU A 96 4.72 -13.00 25.23
N THR A 97 5.13 -11.75 25.07
CA THR A 97 5.01 -10.69 26.07
C THR A 97 4.40 -9.47 25.41
N PHE A 98 3.40 -8.85 26.05
CA PHE A 98 2.84 -7.58 25.60
C PHE A 98 2.79 -6.59 26.75
N ARG A 99 3.09 -5.33 26.47
CA ARG A 99 2.97 -4.22 27.41
C ARG A 99 2.52 -2.98 26.66
N ALA A 100 1.36 -2.44 27.01
CA ALA A 100 0.90 -1.15 26.52
C ALA A 100 1.12 -0.10 27.60
N GLU A 101 2.02 0.85 27.37
CA GLU A 101 2.33 1.91 28.33
C GLU A 101 2.58 3.23 27.60
N ASN A 102 2.02 4.33 28.10
CA ASN A 102 2.23 5.67 27.53
C ASN A 102 1.97 5.76 26.01
N ARG A 103 0.93 5.08 25.52
CA ARG A 103 0.58 4.98 24.08
C ARG A 103 1.64 4.29 23.23
N ILE A 104 2.55 3.55 23.85
CA ILE A 104 3.51 2.71 23.16
C ILE A 104 3.11 1.26 23.45
N LEU A 105 2.73 0.55 22.40
CA LEU A 105 2.59 -0.90 22.48
C LEU A 105 3.96 -1.53 22.26
N ASP A 106 4.41 -2.32 23.22
CA ASP A 106 5.63 -3.11 23.18
C ASP A 106 5.26 -4.59 23.18
N TYR A 107 5.48 -5.25 22.05
CA TYR A 107 5.19 -6.66 21.85
C TYR A 107 6.49 -7.42 21.60
N GLY A 108 6.71 -8.50 22.33
CA GLY A 108 7.85 -9.40 22.18
C GLY A 108 7.38 -10.81 21.89
N LYS A 109 7.94 -11.44 20.86
CA LYS A 109 7.70 -12.84 20.50
C LYS A 109 9.02 -13.57 20.36
N VAL A 110 9.17 -14.70 21.05
CA VAL A 110 10.32 -15.60 20.88
C VAL A 110 10.08 -16.48 19.67
N ALA A 111 10.95 -16.37 18.66
CA ALA A 111 10.86 -17.18 17.43
C ALA A 111 11.78 -18.41 17.48
N GLN A 112 12.87 -18.33 18.24
CA GLN A 112 13.84 -19.40 18.41
C GLN A 112 13.94 -19.77 19.90
N PRO A 113 13.11 -20.71 20.39
CA PRO A 113 13.05 -21.04 21.80
C PRO A 113 14.38 -21.56 22.36
N GLU A 114 15.21 -22.22 21.53
CA GLU A 114 16.50 -22.78 21.96
C GLU A 114 17.50 -21.72 22.40
N ASN A 115 17.51 -20.55 21.74
CA ASN A 115 18.43 -19.45 22.02
C ASN A 115 17.76 -18.28 22.74
N GLY A 116 16.44 -18.35 22.94
CA GLY A 116 15.63 -17.25 23.49
C GLY A 116 15.58 -16.01 22.58
N GLU A 117 15.90 -16.15 21.30
CA GLU A 117 15.91 -15.06 20.33
C GLU A 117 14.54 -14.88 19.67
N GLY A 118 14.19 -13.64 19.35
CA GLY A 118 12.97 -13.33 18.64
C GLY A 118 12.86 -11.87 18.24
N PHE A 119 11.63 -11.38 18.18
CA PHE A 119 11.29 -10.06 17.64
C PHE A 119 10.60 -9.21 18.69
N ARG A 120 10.97 -7.94 18.75
CA ARG A 120 10.30 -6.91 19.53
C ARG A 120 9.74 -5.87 18.58
N VAL A 121 8.42 -5.74 18.57
CA VAL A 121 7.67 -4.77 17.78
C VAL A 121 7.17 -3.68 18.72
N ARG A 122 7.60 -2.45 18.47
CA ARG A 122 7.14 -1.27 19.19
C ARG A 122 6.30 -0.41 18.27
N ILE A 123 5.03 -0.21 18.62
CA ILE A 123 4.10 0.63 17.86
C ILE A 123 3.73 1.84 18.72
N ASN A 124 4.00 3.04 18.22
CA ASN A 124 3.54 4.26 18.86
C ASN A 124 2.11 4.56 18.38
N LEU A 125 1.16 4.45 19.31
CA LEU A 125 -0.28 4.66 19.14
C LEU A 125 -0.55 6.17 19.15
N GLY A 126 -0.16 6.81 18.07
CA GLY A 126 -0.13 8.27 17.93
C GLY A 126 -1.20 8.82 16.99
N TYR A 127 -2.47 8.44 17.11
CA TYR A 127 -3.51 9.23 16.48
C TYR A 127 -3.76 10.48 17.33
N ARG A 128 -3.50 11.67 16.77
CA ARG A 128 -3.86 12.97 17.34
C ARG A 128 -4.83 13.64 16.38
N GLY A 129 -6.12 13.37 16.54
CA GLY A 129 -7.17 14.10 15.84
C GLY A 129 -7.33 15.53 16.38
N PHE A 130 -8.37 16.21 15.92
CA PHE A 130 -8.76 17.55 16.35
C PHE A 130 -8.89 17.62 17.88
N LEU A 131 -8.34 18.68 18.49
CA LEU A 131 -8.25 18.85 19.95
C LEU A 131 -7.60 17.67 20.71
N GLY A 132 -6.81 16.83 20.03
CA GLY A 132 -6.15 15.69 20.64
C GLY A 132 -7.05 14.47 20.85
N SER A 133 -8.14 14.36 20.07
CA SER A 133 -8.94 13.13 20.07
C SER A 133 -8.10 11.93 19.68
N ASN A 134 -8.38 10.79 20.31
CA ASN A 134 -7.62 9.55 20.08
C ASN A 134 -8.39 8.59 19.16
N SER A 135 -9.60 8.95 18.72
CA SER A 135 -10.37 8.18 17.74
C SER A 135 -10.93 9.09 16.64
N GLU A 136 -11.25 8.51 15.48
CA GLU A 136 -11.95 9.21 14.39
C GLU A 136 -13.35 9.66 14.82
N PHE A 137 -14.07 8.80 15.56
CA PHE A 137 -15.37 9.17 16.11
C PHE A 137 -15.27 10.33 17.11
N GLY A 138 -14.29 10.28 18.01
CA GLY A 138 -14.01 11.35 18.97
C GLY A 138 -13.57 12.64 18.28
N ASN A 139 -12.82 12.53 17.17
CA ASN A 139 -12.49 13.66 16.29
C ASN A 139 -13.78 14.31 15.78
N ASP A 140 -14.64 13.54 15.12
CA ASP A 140 -15.85 14.05 14.49
C ASP A 140 -16.85 14.61 15.51
N LEU A 141 -16.98 13.93 16.66
CA LEU A 141 -17.83 14.38 17.75
C LEU A 141 -17.30 15.67 18.39
N SER A 142 -15.98 15.79 18.58
CA SER A 142 -15.38 17.02 19.12
C SER A 142 -15.56 18.21 18.18
N VAL A 143 -15.42 17.99 16.87
CA VAL A 143 -15.71 18.99 15.82
C VAL A 143 -17.19 19.37 15.87
N PHE A 144 -18.09 18.39 15.91
CA PHE A 144 -19.53 18.61 15.98
C PHE A 144 -19.94 19.43 17.22
N ILE A 145 -19.42 19.08 18.40
CA ILE A 145 -19.69 19.79 19.65
C ILE A 145 -19.16 21.22 19.57
N LEU A 146 -17.93 21.43 19.08
CA LEU A 146 -17.37 22.77 18.93
C LEU A 146 -18.21 23.64 17.99
N PHE A 147 -18.59 23.11 16.82
CA PHE A 147 -19.45 23.82 15.87
C PHE A 147 -20.84 24.12 16.45
N SER A 148 -21.42 23.17 17.19
CA SER A 148 -22.72 23.35 17.84
C SER A 148 -22.67 24.43 18.90
N ILE A 149 -21.65 24.43 19.76
CA ILE A 149 -21.44 25.47 20.77
C ILE A 149 -21.24 26.82 20.09
N PHE A 150 -20.39 26.89 19.07
CA PHE A 150 -20.15 28.12 18.32
C PHE A 150 -21.44 28.67 17.69
N PHE A 151 -22.25 27.79 17.08
CA PHE A 151 -23.53 28.16 16.48
C PHE A 151 -24.54 28.63 17.52
N ILE A 152 -24.66 27.96 18.67
CA ILE A 152 -25.54 28.36 19.77
C ILE A 152 -25.09 29.71 20.33
N CYS A 153 -23.79 29.92 20.53
CA CYS A 153 -23.24 31.21 20.95
C CYS A 153 -23.60 32.28 19.92
N LEU A 154 -23.34 32.07 18.63
CA LEU A 154 -23.74 33.00 17.59
C LEU A 154 -25.25 33.30 17.63
N TYR A 155 -26.11 32.29 17.73
CA TYR A 155 -27.56 32.48 17.75
C TYR A 155 -28.04 33.27 18.98
N LEU A 156 -27.47 33.03 20.17
CA LEU A 156 -27.85 33.70 21.41
C LEU A 156 -27.26 35.11 21.53
N PHE A 157 -26.05 35.34 20.99
CA PHE A 157 -25.36 36.63 21.09
C PHE A 157 -25.59 37.54 19.88
N ALA A 158 -25.84 37.01 18.69
CA ALA A 158 -26.12 37.80 17.50
C ALA A 158 -27.27 38.81 17.70
N PRO A 159 -28.41 38.49 18.33
CA PRO A 159 -29.48 39.46 18.57
C PRO A 159 -29.11 40.55 19.59
N SER A 160 -28.07 40.32 20.40
CA SER A 160 -27.61 41.22 21.45
C SER A 160 -26.52 42.18 20.97
N VAL A 161 -25.69 41.73 20.01
CA VAL A 161 -24.56 42.47 19.44
C VAL A 161 -24.95 43.14 18.12
N LEU A 162 -25.79 42.48 17.32
CA LEU A 162 -26.38 43.12 16.16
C LEU A 162 -27.47 44.07 16.64
N PRO A 163 -27.47 45.33 16.19
CA PRO A 163 -28.55 46.24 16.51
C PRO A 163 -29.86 45.56 16.11
N LYS A 164 -30.83 45.50 17.04
CA LYS A 164 -32.21 45.14 16.70
C LYS A 164 -32.56 45.95 15.45
N PRO A 165 -33.09 45.33 14.39
CA PRO A 165 -33.44 46.07 13.19
C PRO A 165 -34.37 47.18 13.65
N LYS A 166 -33.87 48.43 13.63
CA LYS A 166 -34.74 49.60 13.74
C LYS A 166 -35.78 49.36 12.66
N GLU A 167 -37.04 49.33 13.09
CA GLU A 167 -38.22 49.36 12.25
C GLU A 167 -37.85 50.12 10.97
N ARG A 168 -37.80 49.41 9.84
CA ARG A 168 -37.05 49.77 8.64
C ARG A 168 -37.35 51.21 8.24
N THR A 169 -36.55 52.15 8.72
CA THR A 169 -36.37 53.43 8.05
C THR A 169 -35.73 53.03 6.75
N ALA A 170 -36.44 53.26 5.63
CA ALA A 170 -36.05 52.85 4.29
C ALA A 170 -34.54 53.05 4.11
N VAL A 171 -33.79 51.95 4.23
CA VAL A 171 -32.34 52.00 4.11
C VAL A 171 -32.11 52.40 2.66
N GLY A 172 -31.34 53.45 2.43
CA GLY A 172 -31.14 54.02 1.10
C GLY A 172 -30.75 52.94 0.08
N PRO A 173 -31.04 53.15 -1.22
CA PRO A 173 -30.83 52.16 -2.27
C PRO A 173 -29.41 51.54 -2.26
N GLU A 174 -28.40 52.30 -1.83
CA GLU A 174 -27.01 51.87 -1.65
C GLU A 174 -26.83 50.64 -0.73
N TYR A 175 -27.62 50.51 0.34
CA TYR A 175 -27.52 49.36 1.25
C TYR A 175 -28.15 48.09 0.64
N GLY A 176 -29.14 48.26 -0.23
CA GLY A 176 -29.73 47.17 -1.00
C GLY A 176 -28.73 46.57 -1.99
N GLU A 177 -27.94 47.44 -2.63
CA GLU A 177 -26.88 47.05 -3.55
C GLU A 177 -25.77 46.29 -2.80
N TRP A 178 -25.23 46.85 -1.71
CA TRP A 178 -24.21 46.19 -0.89
C TRP A 178 -24.66 44.83 -0.33
N LEU A 179 -25.92 44.71 0.12
CA LEU A 179 -26.45 43.44 0.63
C LEU A 179 -26.58 42.40 -0.48
N THR A 180 -26.91 42.84 -1.69
CA THR A 180 -27.04 41.95 -2.86
C THR A 180 -25.66 41.48 -3.29
N GLU A 181 -24.67 42.37 -3.37
CA GLU A 181 -23.27 42.03 -3.65
C GLU A 181 -22.71 41.07 -2.59
N SER A 182 -22.94 41.34 -1.31
CA SER A 182 -22.47 40.48 -0.21
C SER A 182 -23.11 39.09 -0.26
N LYS A 183 -24.40 38.99 -0.59
CA LYS A 183 -25.08 37.69 -0.79
C LYS A 183 -24.50 36.92 -1.97
N VAL A 184 -24.23 37.61 -3.08
CA VAL A 184 -23.59 37.02 -4.26
C VAL A 184 -22.19 36.52 -3.91
N ALA A 185 -21.38 37.33 -3.22
CA ALA A 185 -20.03 36.96 -2.80
C ALA A 185 -20.02 35.76 -1.84
N ILE A 186 -20.92 35.72 -0.85
CA ILE A 186 -21.04 34.58 0.08
C ILE A 186 -21.47 33.31 -0.66
N THR A 187 -22.38 33.44 -1.62
CA THR A 187 -22.85 32.29 -2.43
C THR A 187 -21.74 31.78 -3.35
N GLN A 188 -20.97 32.68 -3.97
CA GLN A 188 -19.80 32.33 -4.77
C GLN A 188 -18.71 31.65 -3.94
N LEU A 189 -18.43 32.15 -2.73
CA LEU A 189 -17.48 31.52 -1.81
C LEU A 189 -17.94 30.12 -1.39
N GLY A 190 -19.23 29.96 -1.10
CA GLY A 190 -19.81 28.64 -0.80
C GLY A 190 -19.71 27.67 -1.99
N GLY A 191 -19.88 28.16 -3.21
CA GLY A 191 -19.64 27.39 -4.44
C GLY A 191 -18.19 26.94 -4.56
N ALA A 192 -17.24 27.86 -4.45
CA ALA A 192 -15.80 27.57 -4.55
C ALA A 192 -15.33 26.55 -3.49
N LEU A 193 -15.81 26.66 -2.25
CA LEU A 193 -15.51 25.69 -1.19
C LEU A 193 -16.06 24.29 -1.52
N ARG A 194 -17.27 24.21 -2.07
CA ARG A 194 -17.87 22.94 -2.48
C ARG A 194 -17.05 22.29 -3.60
N ASP A 195 -16.60 23.07 -4.57
CA ASP A 195 -15.80 22.55 -5.69
C ASP A 195 -14.42 22.08 -5.20
N LEU A 196 -13.78 22.81 -4.30
CA LEU A 196 -12.52 22.39 -3.69
C LEU A 196 -12.63 21.06 -2.92
N VAL A 197 -13.74 20.85 -2.19
CA VAL A 197 -14.01 19.57 -1.50
C VAL A 197 -14.25 18.44 -2.50
N LYS A 198 -14.95 18.71 -3.62
CA LYS A 198 -15.13 17.73 -4.70
C LYS A 198 -13.81 17.37 -5.35
N ASP A 199 -12.94 18.34 -5.62
CA ASP A 199 -11.63 18.12 -6.23
C ASP A 199 -10.72 17.32 -5.29
N ALA A 200 -10.72 17.64 -3.99
CA ALA A 200 -9.98 16.86 -2.99
C ALA A 200 -10.50 15.41 -2.88
N HIS A 201 -11.83 15.22 -2.95
CA HIS A 201 -12.43 13.89 -2.99
C HIS A 201 -12.07 13.14 -4.28
N GLY A 202 -12.10 13.81 -5.44
CA GLY A 202 -11.67 13.28 -6.72
C GLY A 202 -10.20 12.85 -6.71
N LEU A 203 -9.33 13.65 -6.09
CA LEU A 203 -7.91 13.31 -5.94
C LEU A 203 -7.73 12.08 -5.04
N ALA A 204 -8.49 11.96 -3.96
CA ALA A 204 -8.47 10.80 -3.08
C ALA A 204 -8.94 9.53 -3.80
N THR A 205 -10.03 9.59 -4.56
CA THR A 205 -10.54 8.45 -5.34
C THR A 205 -9.61 8.08 -6.48
N HIS A 206 -9.03 9.04 -7.20
CA HIS A 206 -8.00 8.76 -8.20
C HIS A 206 -6.77 8.09 -7.58
N THR A 207 -6.36 8.48 -6.37
CA THR A 207 -5.24 7.83 -5.67
C THR A 207 -5.56 6.36 -5.35
N VAL A 208 -6.80 6.05 -4.98
CA VAL A 208 -7.25 4.66 -4.75
C VAL A 208 -7.28 3.88 -6.07
N GLN A 209 -7.85 4.44 -7.14
CA GLN A 209 -7.88 3.81 -8.46
C GLN A 209 -6.49 3.54 -9.02
N THR A 210 -5.58 4.52 -8.94
CA THR A 210 -4.19 4.34 -9.37
C THR A 210 -3.49 3.25 -8.56
N ARG A 211 -3.82 3.11 -7.26
CA ARG A 211 -3.29 2.01 -6.43
C ARG A 211 -3.81 0.66 -6.89
N GLU A 212 -5.10 0.54 -7.22
CA GLU A 212 -5.69 -0.70 -7.75
C GLU A 212 -5.11 -1.07 -9.11
N GLU A 213 -4.92 -0.11 -10.01
CA GLU A 213 -4.27 -0.32 -11.31
C GLU A 213 -2.80 -0.76 -11.15
N LEU A 214 -2.08 -0.21 -10.18
CA LEU A 214 -0.72 -0.64 -9.87
C LEU A 214 -0.67 -2.06 -9.29
N ILE A 215 -1.64 -2.44 -8.46
CA ILE A 215 -1.77 -3.82 -7.96
C ILE A 215 -2.04 -4.77 -9.12
N TYR A 216 -3.00 -4.44 -9.99
CA TYR A 216 -3.31 -5.22 -11.19
C TYR A 216 -2.10 -5.38 -12.12
N LEU A 217 -1.39 -4.29 -12.40
CA LEU A 217 -0.19 -4.33 -13.24
C LEU A 217 0.90 -5.21 -12.62
N ARG A 218 1.07 -5.14 -11.30
CA ARG A 218 2.04 -5.96 -10.57
C ARG A 218 1.69 -7.44 -10.61
N GLU A 219 0.42 -7.80 -10.39
CA GLU A 219 -0.07 -9.17 -10.53
C GLU A 219 0.17 -9.70 -11.95
N HIS A 220 -0.13 -8.88 -12.97
CA HIS A 220 0.11 -9.25 -14.36
C HIS A 220 1.60 -9.45 -14.67
N LEU A 221 2.48 -8.62 -14.10
CA LEU A 221 3.94 -8.77 -14.24
C LEU A 221 4.45 -10.08 -13.60
N TYR A 222 3.88 -10.51 -12.48
CA TYR A 222 4.20 -11.81 -11.89
C TYR A 222 3.79 -12.98 -12.79
N ASP A 223 2.61 -12.92 -13.41
CA ASP A 223 2.15 -13.95 -14.34
C ASP A 223 3.03 -14.02 -15.61
N VAL A 224 3.41 -12.86 -16.16
CA VAL A 224 4.33 -12.79 -17.30
C VAL A 224 5.68 -13.39 -16.93
N ARG A 225 6.24 -13.05 -15.76
CA ARG A 225 7.49 -13.64 -15.27
C ARG A 225 7.38 -15.15 -15.11
N ALA A 226 6.31 -15.66 -14.53
CA ALA A 226 6.09 -17.10 -14.37
C ALA A 226 6.05 -17.82 -15.73
N THR A 227 5.44 -17.19 -16.73
CA THR A 227 5.36 -17.69 -18.10
C THR A 227 6.72 -17.70 -18.79
N VAL A 228 7.52 -16.64 -18.66
CA VAL A 228 8.88 -16.58 -19.21
C VAL A 228 9.75 -17.68 -18.60
N LYS A 229 9.67 -17.86 -17.28
CA LYS A 229 10.41 -18.91 -16.56
C LYS A 229 10.02 -20.31 -17.01
N SER A 230 8.72 -20.59 -17.17
CA SER A 230 8.26 -21.90 -17.64
C SER A 230 8.68 -22.17 -19.09
N LEU A 231 8.66 -21.15 -19.94
CA LEU A 231 9.12 -21.23 -21.32
C LEU A 231 10.63 -21.51 -21.38
N ARG A 232 11.43 -20.83 -20.56
CA ARG A 232 12.88 -21.10 -20.44
C ARG A 232 13.14 -22.55 -20.06
N LEU A 233 12.47 -23.07 -19.03
CA LEU A 233 12.62 -24.47 -18.61
C LEU A 233 12.24 -25.45 -19.73
N ALA A 234 11.19 -25.17 -20.49
CA ALA A 234 10.77 -26.00 -21.62
C ALA A 234 11.81 -25.99 -22.77
N VAL A 235 12.38 -24.82 -23.07
CA VAL A 235 13.45 -24.67 -24.08
C VAL A 235 14.71 -25.44 -23.66
N CYS A 236 15.15 -25.31 -22.40
CA CYS A 236 16.29 -26.05 -21.88
C CYS A 236 16.06 -27.57 -21.99
N SER A 237 14.88 -28.05 -21.60
CA SER A 237 14.53 -29.48 -21.70
C SER A 237 14.52 -29.98 -23.15
N GLN A 238 14.02 -29.19 -24.11
CA GLN A 238 14.06 -29.57 -25.53
C GLN A 238 15.48 -29.53 -26.10
N ALA A 239 16.31 -28.58 -25.69
CA ALA A 239 17.72 -28.52 -26.10
C ALA A 239 18.48 -29.76 -25.63
N GLU A 240 18.28 -30.20 -24.38
CA GLU A 240 18.85 -31.44 -23.84
C GLU A 240 18.39 -32.68 -24.62
N GLN A 241 17.10 -32.77 -24.98
CA GLN A 241 16.57 -33.88 -25.80
C GLN A 241 17.19 -33.90 -27.20
N MET A 242 17.38 -32.72 -27.82
CA MET A 242 18.03 -32.63 -29.13
C MET A 242 19.52 -32.95 -29.07
N GLU A 243 20.22 -32.54 -28.01
CA GLU A 243 21.63 -32.88 -27.79
C GLU A 243 21.82 -34.41 -27.66
N GLN A 244 20.94 -35.07 -26.89
CA GLN A 244 20.93 -36.53 -26.78
C GLN A 244 20.61 -37.23 -28.12
N ALA A 245 19.70 -36.67 -28.92
CA ALA A 245 19.33 -37.22 -30.22
C ALA A 245 20.38 -36.98 -31.34
N SER A 246 21.23 -35.97 -31.17
CA SER A 246 22.18 -35.50 -32.21
C SER A 246 23.64 -35.87 -31.95
N ALA A 247 23.90 -36.77 -30.99
CA ALA A 247 25.21 -37.40 -30.78
C ALA A 247 25.71 -38.23 -31.99
N GLY A 248 24.96 -38.30 -33.10
CA GLY A 248 25.43 -38.70 -34.43
C GLY A 248 25.70 -37.48 -35.33
N GLU A 249 26.91 -37.40 -35.87
CA GLU A 249 27.54 -36.29 -36.63
C GLU A 249 26.58 -35.30 -37.34
N GLY A 250 26.60 -34.03 -36.91
CA GLY A 250 25.93 -32.91 -37.60
C GLY A 250 25.26 -31.84 -36.73
N ALA A 251 25.44 -31.86 -35.40
CA ALA A 251 24.63 -31.06 -34.46
C ALA A 251 25.04 -29.58 -34.23
N GLY A 252 26.27 -29.20 -34.57
CA GLY A 252 26.89 -27.95 -34.06
C GLY A 252 26.20 -26.65 -34.46
N LEU A 253 25.51 -26.61 -35.61
CA LEU A 253 24.81 -25.41 -36.09
C LEU A 253 23.42 -25.19 -35.45
N LYS A 254 22.76 -26.24 -34.97
CA LYS A 254 21.42 -26.14 -34.35
C LYS A 254 21.48 -25.67 -32.90
N LEU A 255 22.53 -26.05 -32.15
CA LEU A 255 22.73 -25.66 -30.74
C LEU A 255 22.95 -24.15 -30.53
N ASN A 256 23.56 -23.45 -31.50
CA ASN A 256 23.79 -22.00 -31.38
C ASN A 256 22.49 -21.16 -31.38
N GLY A 257 21.44 -21.60 -32.09
CA GLY A 257 20.15 -20.91 -32.10
C GLY A 257 19.41 -21.01 -30.77
N PHE A 258 19.48 -22.17 -30.12
CA PHE A 258 18.90 -22.38 -28.78
C PHE A 258 19.61 -21.56 -27.71
N ARG A 259 20.93 -21.49 -27.76
CA ARG A 259 21.74 -20.73 -26.81
C ARG A 259 21.47 -19.23 -26.89
N LEU A 260 21.32 -18.69 -28.11
CA LEU A 260 20.94 -17.30 -28.33
C LEU A 260 19.53 -16.99 -27.79
N PHE A 261 18.59 -17.92 -27.94
CA PHE A 261 17.23 -17.78 -27.42
C PHE A 261 17.18 -17.86 -25.88
N GLU A 262 18.00 -18.72 -25.28
CA GLU A 262 18.15 -18.79 -23.82
C GLU A 262 18.73 -17.49 -23.24
N GLU A 263 19.75 -16.91 -23.90
CA GLU A 263 20.34 -15.62 -23.52
C GLU A 263 19.31 -14.49 -23.57
N GLN A 264 18.51 -14.44 -24.65
CA GLN A 264 17.41 -13.47 -24.76
C GLN A 264 16.35 -13.62 -23.66
N LEU A 265 15.96 -14.85 -23.32
CA LEU A 265 15.01 -15.09 -22.21
C LEU A 265 15.61 -14.72 -20.85
N SER A 266 16.90 -14.98 -20.64
CA SER A 266 17.61 -14.62 -19.42
C SER A 266 17.70 -13.09 -19.27
N ASP A 267 17.98 -12.35 -20.34
CA ASP A 267 18.01 -10.88 -20.32
C ASP A 267 16.66 -10.28 -19.95
N ILE A 268 15.56 -10.89 -20.43
CA ILE A 268 14.20 -10.48 -20.11
C ILE A 268 13.87 -10.80 -18.65
N GLU A 269 14.26 -11.95 -18.12
CA GLU A 269 14.11 -12.27 -16.70
C GLU A 269 14.85 -11.24 -15.82
N VAL A 270 16.07 -10.85 -16.21
CA VAL A 270 16.87 -9.81 -15.51
C VAL A 270 16.20 -8.43 -15.60
N MET A 271 15.59 -8.07 -16.74
CA MET A 271 14.84 -6.82 -16.87
C MET A 271 13.55 -6.79 -16.04
N LEU A 272 12.89 -7.94 -15.88
CA LEU A 272 11.66 -8.05 -15.09
C LEU A 272 11.92 -8.07 -13.58
N ASP A 273 13.11 -8.49 -13.15
CA ASP A 273 13.42 -8.68 -11.72
C ASP A 273 13.30 -7.39 -10.88
N PRO A 274 13.81 -6.22 -11.33
CA PRO A 274 13.63 -4.95 -10.61
C PRO A 274 12.17 -4.51 -10.53
N LEU A 275 11.39 -4.76 -11.59
CA LEU A 275 9.97 -4.37 -11.69
C LEU A 275 9.06 -5.26 -10.83
N CYS A 276 9.48 -6.51 -10.60
CA CYS A 276 8.80 -7.47 -9.73
C CYS A 276 9.36 -7.50 -8.30
N SER A 277 10.49 -6.84 -8.04
CA SER A 277 11.06 -6.68 -6.70
C SER A 277 10.21 -5.73 -5.87
N ASP A 278 10.09 -5.97 -4.57
CA ASP A 278 9.22 -5.26 -3.60
C ASP A 278 9.55 -3.76 -3.36
N GLY A 279 10.05 -3.03 -4.36
CA GLY A 279 10.26 -1.59 -4.26
C GLY A 279 11.42 -1.21 -3.34
N LYS A 280 12.55 -1.93 -3.43
CA LYS A 280 13.76 -1.62 -2.66
C LYS A 280 14.63 -0.49 -3.25
N GLY A 281 14.22 0.11 -4.36
CA GLY A 281 14.92 1.25 -4.99
C GLY A 281 14.15 2.55 -4.78
N GLY A 282 14.66 3.42 -3.92
CA GLY A 282 14.18 4.80 -3.80
C GLY A 282 14.31 5.55 -5.13
N GLU A 283 13.38 6.49 -5.37
CA GLU A 283 13.33 7.47 -6.47
C GLU A 283 12.66 7.08 -7.81
N GLY A 284 11.86 6.01 -7.87
CA GLY A 284 11.27 5.54 -9.14
C GLY A 284 9.89 6.05 -9.59
N THR A 285 9.12 6.83 -8.83
CA THR A 285 7.66 7.00 -9.10
C THR A 285 7.23 8.25 -9.87
N ARG A 286 7.96 8.63 -10.94
CA ARG A 286 7.50 9.67 -11.88
C ARG A 286 7.49 9.28 -13.37
N ILE A 287 7.76 8.03 -13.72
CA ILE A 287 7.90 7.62 -15.14
C ILE A 287 7.08 6.35 -15.40
N PHE A 288 5.76 6.43 -15.59
CA PHE A 288 4.98 5.19 -15.81
C PHE A 288 3.96 5.15 -16.95
N PRO A 289 3.39 6.25 -17.49
CA PRO A 289 2.54 6.11 -18.68
C PRO A 289 3.33 5.65 -19.91
N ASP A 290 4.52 6.23 -20.12
CA ASP A 290 5.36 5.90 -21.28
C ASP A 290 6.12 4.58 -21.10
N LEU A 291 6.48 4.23 -19.86
CA LEU A 291 7.14 2.97 -19.56
C LEU A 291 6.19 1.78 -19.74
N ALA A 292 4.93 1.91 -19.30
CA ALA A 292 3.90 0.88 -19.50
C ALA A 292 3.57 0.68 -20.98
N ARG A 293 3.50 1.76 -21.78
CA ARG A 293 3.31 1.65 -23.25
C ARG A 293 4.50 0.97 -23.92
N LYS A 294 5.73 1.36 -23.58
CA LYS A 294 6.94 0.78 -24.16
C LYS A 294 7.06 -0.70 -23.79
N PHE A 295 6.81 -1.03 -22.52
CA PHE A 295 6.81 -2.40 -22.04
C PHE A 295 5.75 -3.29 -22.71
N ASN A 296 4.52 -2.78 -22.91
CA ASN A 296 3.48 -3.56 -23.61
C ASN A 296 3.82 -3.79 -25.09
N ALA A 297 4.47 -2.82 -25.74
CA ALA A 297 5.00 -2.99 -27.10
C ALA A 297 6.10 -4.06 -27.13
N ASP A 298 7.05 -4.03 -26.19
CA ASP A 298 8.17 -4.97 -26.10
C ASP A 298 7.69 -6.40 -25.79
N VAL A 299 6.72 -6.56 -24.88
CA VAL A 299 6.07 -7.86 -24.58
C VAL A 299 5.31 -8.40 -25.79
N THR A 300 4.65 -7.54 -26.56
CA THR A 300 3.95 -7.96 -27.78
C THR A 300 4.94 -8.47 -28.84
N VAL A 301 6.04 -7.73 -29.06
CA VAL A 301 7.12 -8.14 -29.98
C VAL A 301 7.73 -9.47 -29.54
N LEU A 302 7.96 -9.64 -28.23
CA LEU A 302 8.48 -10.88 -27.69
C LEU A 302 7.53 -12.05 -27.92
N LYS A 303 6.24 -11.88 -27.64
CA LYS A 303 5.21 -12.90 -27.86
C LYS A 303 5.15 -13.31 -29.33
N THR A 304 5.24 -12.36 -30.26
CA THR A 304 5.29 -12.64 -31.71
C THR A 304 6.57 -13.40 -32.09
N SER A 305 7.72 -13.03 -31.54
CA SER A 305 9.00 -13.71 -31.78
C SER A 305 9.01 -15.15 -31.27
N VAL A 306 8.47 -15.38 -30.06
CA VAL A 306 8.34 -16.72 -29.46
C VAL A 306 7.42 -17.61 -30.29
N ILE A 307 6.25 -17.10 -30.70
CA ILE A 307 5.31 -17.83 -31.57
C ILE A 307 5.97 -18.19 -32.91
N ALA A 308 6.72 -17.26 -33.51
CA ALA A 308 7.44 -17.51 -34.75
C ALA A 308 8.52 -18.59 -34.59
N HIS A 309 9.29 -18.57 -33.50
CA HIS A 309 10.31 -19.57 -33.21
C HIS A 309 9.71 -20.95 -32.94
N LEU A 310 8.61 -21.03 -32.19
CA LEU A 310 7.88 -22.29 -31.97
C LEU A 310 7.35 -22.87 -33.30
N GLY A 311 6.85 -22.03 -34.20
CA GLY A 311 6.42 -22.45 -35.53
C GLY A 311 7.58 -22.98 -36.40
N LEU A 312 8.76 -22.36 -36.31
CA LEU A 312 9.96 -22.84 -37.00
C LEU A 312 10.45 -24.18 -36.44
N MET A 313 10.43 -24.32 -35.11
CA MET A 313 10.79 -25.56 -34.41
C MET A 313 9.90 -26.73 -34.82
N GLN A 314 8.59 -26.49 -34.93
CA GLN A 314 7.63 -27.49 -35.35
C GLN A 314 7.85 -27.94 -36.81
N LYS A 315 8.10 -26.99 -37.72
CA LYS A 315 8.47 -27.31 -39.11
C LYS A 315 9.77 -28.10 -39.22
N LEU A 316 10.78 -27.74 -38.42
CA LEU A 316 12.06 -28.44 -38.38
C LEU A 316 11.91 -29.89 -37.89
N LYS A 317 11.04 -30.10 -36.90
CA LYS A 317 10.67 -31.43 -36.43
C LYS A 317 10.01 -32.25 -37.54
N GLU A 318 9.01 -31.70 -38.22
CA GLU A 318 8.32 -32.35 -39.34
C GLU A 318 9.30 -32.71 -40.48
N GLN A 319 10.26 -31.84 -40.79
CA GLN A 319 11.29 -32.12 -41.80
C GLN A 319 12.23 -33.27 -41.39
N LEU A 320 12.61 -33.33 -40.12
CA LEU A 320 13.45 -34.42 -39.59
C LEU A 320 12.73 -35.76 -39.59
N GLU A 321 11.45 -35.79 -39.21
CA GLU A 321 10.62 -36.99 -39.25
C GLU A 321 10.49 -37.51 -40.69
N ASN A 322 10.21 -36.63 -41.65
CA ASN A 322 10.14 -36.99 -43.07
C ASN A 322 11.49 -37.47 -43.66
N GLN A 323 12.62 -36.91 -43.22
CA GLN A 323 13.95 -37.39 -43.65
C GLN A 323 14.27 -38.77 -43.09
N ASN A 324 13.90 -39.06 -41.85
CA ASN A 324 14.15 -40.36 -41.24
C ASN A 324 13.35 -41.49 -41.93
N ASP A 325 12.12 -41.19 -42.36
CA ASP A 325 11.29 -42.12 -43.14
C ASP A 325 11.86 -42.39 -44.54
N SER A 326 12.47 -41.39 -45.18
CA SER A 326 13.09 -41.56 -46.51
C SER A 326 14.34 -42.45 -46.50
N GLY A 327 15.16 -42.38 -45.44
CA GLY A 327 16.36 -43.22 -45.28
C GLY A 327 16.06 -44.70 -44.96
N GLN A 328 14.88 -45.02 -44.44
CA GLN A 328 14.46 -46.40 -44.24
C GLN A 328 14.00 -47.08 -45.53
N SER A 329 13.60 -46.32 -46.55
CA SER A 329 13.15 -46.91 -47.83
C SER A 329 14.31 -47.44 -48.67
N GLU A 330 15.48 -46.80 -48.64
CA GLU A 330 16.65 -47.26 -49.41
C GLU A 330 17.31 -48.52 -48.83
N LYS A 331 17.17 -48.76 -47.51
CA LYS A 331 17.70 -49.98 -46.86
C LYS A 331 16.87 -51.25 -47.10
N LYS A 332 15.70 -51.15 -47.76
CA LYS A 332 14.87 -52.32 -48.10
C LYS A 332 15.05 -52.80 -49.54
N THR A 333 15.82 -52.09 -50.37
CA THR A 333 16.04 -52.41 -51.79
C THR A 333 17.50 -52.71 -52.15
N ALA A 334 18.40 -52.83 -51.17
CA ALA A 334 19.74 -53.38 -51.31
C ALA A 334 19.87 -54.64 -50.45
#